data_AF-A0A556RNG7-F1
#
_entry.id   AF-A0A556RNG7-F1
#
_cell.length_a   1.000
_cell.length_b   1.000
_cell.length_c   1.000
_cell.angle_alpha   90.00
_cell.angle_beta   90.00
_cell.angle_gamma   90.00
#
_symmetry.space_group_name_H-M   'P 1'
#
loop_
_entity.id
_entity.type
_entity.pdbx_description
1 polymer ?
#
loop_
_entity_poly.entity_id
_entity_poly.type
_entity_poly.pdbx_seq_one_letter_code
_entity_poly.pdbx_strand_id
1 'polypeptide(L)'
;MKALSIVGLIFAIISIFIPIFGLFIAMLCSLLALITFVKQPTISCAIFGINIFSTAFLSPVLTSIAADSGIGTYLFFVKYHVVLMFIAFILYLIFRKKNSAA
;
A
#
# COMPACT_ATOMS: atom_id res chain seq x y z
N MET A 1 15.96 -3.76 9.10
CA MET A 1 14.63 -3.95 8.46
C MET A 1 13.51 -3.18 9.19
N LYS A 2 13.53 -3.09 10.53
CA LYS A 2 12.53 -2.30 11.30
C LYS A 2 12.48 -0.83 10.88
N ALA A 3 13.64 -0.22 10.66
CA ALA A 3 13.75 1.17 10.20
C ALA A 3 13.04 1.41 8.87
N LEU A 4 13.15 0.50 7.90
CA LEU A 4 12.51 0.66 6.58
C LEU A 4 10.98 0.63 6.66
N SER A 5 10.43 -0.23 7.52
CA SER A 5 8.98 -0.30 7.74
C SER A 5 8.45 0.93 8.50
N ILE A 6 9.21 1.42 9.50
CA ILE A 6 8.90 2.70 10.18
C ILE A 6 8.90 3.87 9.19
N VAL A 7 9.91 3.94 8.31
CA VAL A 7 10.02 5.00 7.30
C VAL A 7 8.85 4.92 6.33
N GLY A 8 8.49 3.70 5.88
CA GLY A 8 7.29 3.48 5.08
C GLY A 8 6.02 3.98 5.76
N LEU A 9 5.81 3.66 7.04
CA LEU A 9 4.64 4.12 7.80
C LEU A 9 4.57 5.65 7.88
N ILE A 10 5.70 6.32 8.11
CA ILE A 10 5.77 7.79 8.15
C ILE A 10 5.39 8.36 6.77
N PHE A 11 5.95 7.84 5.68
CA PHE A 11 5.61 8.27 4.33
C PHE A 11 4.15 7.99 3.95
N ALA A 12 3.57 6.89 4.43
CA ALA A 12 2.15 6.57 4.23
C ALA A 12 1.24 7.64 4.86
N ILE A 13 1.55 8.06 6.09
CA ILE A 13 0.77 9.08 6.80
C ILE A 13 0.95 10.45 6.14
N ILE A 14 2.18 10.82 5.80
CA ILE A 14 2.48 12.11 5.14
C ILE A 14 1.80 12.21 3.77
N SER A 15 1.72 11.10 3.04
CA SER A 15 1.07 11.01 1.72
C SER A 15 -0.39 11.47 1.75
N ILE A 16 -1.11 11.25 2.85
CA ILE A 16 -2.52 11.69 3.01
C ILE A 16 -2.65 13.21 2.83
N PHE A 17 -1.64 13.98 3.24
CA PHE A 17 -1.69 15.44 3.25
C PHE A 17 -1.19 16.09 1.95
N ILE A 18 -0.61 15.32 1.02
CA ILE A 18 -0.04 15.85 -0.23
C ILE A 18 -0.89 15.35 -1.41
N PRO A 19 -1.77 16.16 -2.01
CA PRO A 19 -2.82 15.65 -2.91
C PRO A 19 -2.32 14.93 -4.16
N ILE A 20 -1.28 15.48 -4.82
CA ILE A 20 -0.76 14.94 -6.09
C ILE A 20 0.41 13.99 -5.84
N PHE A 21 1.46 14.45 -5.12
CA PHE A 21 2.61 13.60 -4.83
C PHE A 21 2.30 12.48 -3.84
N GLY A 22 1.28 12.65 -3.00
CA GLY A 22 0.85 11.63 -2.05
C GLY A 22 0.42 10.33 -2.73
N LEU A 23 -0.25 10.40 -3.88
CA LEU A 23 -0.64 9.20 -4.64
C LEU A 23 0.56 8.36 -5.08
N PHE A 24 1.60 9.00 -5.60
CA PHE A 24 2.84 8.31 -6.00
C PHE A 24 3.62 7.80 -4.79
N ILE A 25 3.66 8.57 -3.70
CA ILE A 25 4.30 8.15 -2.44
C ILE A 25 3.55 6.95 -1.84
N ALA A 26 2.22 6.92 -1.89
CA ALA A 26 1.41 5.80 -1.43
C ALA A 26 1.73 4.53 -2.24
N MET A 27 1.90 4.64 -3.56
CA MET A 27 2.30 3.48 -4.38
C MET A 27 3.68 2.95 -3.99
N LEU A 28 4.68 3.83 -3.89
CA LEU A 28 6.02 3.46 -3.46
C LEU A 28 6.01 2.85 -2.06
N CYS A 29 5.18 3.39 -1.17
CA CYS A 29 5.03 2.89 0.19
C CYS A 29 4.42 1.50 0.22
N SER A 30 3.43 1.21 -0.63
CA SER A 30 2.89 -0.15 -0.80
C SER A 30 3.92 -1.14 -1.36
N LEU A 31 4.83 -0.71 -2.23
CA LEU A 31 5.97 -1.54 -2.67
C LEU A 31 6.96 -1.81 -1.53
N LEU A 32 7.30 -0.80 -0.72
CA LEU A 32 8.13 -0.98 0.46
C LEU A 32 7.47 -1.91 1.48
N ALA A 33 6.15 -1.77 1.67
CA ALA A 33 5.37 -2.64 2.54
C ALA A 33 5.40 -4.09 2.06
N LEU A 34 5.28 -4.33 0.74
CA LEU A 34 5.42 -5.65 0.13
C LEU A 34 6.78 -6.29 0.45
N ILE A 35 7.88 -5.56 0.24
CA ILE A 35 9.24 -6.06 0.47
C ILE A 35 9.48 -6.37 1.95
N THR A 36 8.92 -5.55 2.85
CA THR A 36 9.09 -5.70 4.30
C THR A 36 8.12 -6.68 4.94
N PHE A 37 7.06 -7.09 4.22
CA PHE A 37 5.94 -7.87 4.75
C PHE A 37 6.36 -9.19 5.40
N VAL A 38 7.32 -9.91 4.80
CA VAL A 38 7.79 -11.21 5.33
C VAL A 38 8.45 -11.06 6.70
N LYS A 39 9.10 -9.92 6.98
CA LYS A 39 9.81 -9.69 8.24
C LYS A 39 8.98 -8.92 9.28
N GLN A 40 8.03 -8.09 8.85
CA GLN A 40 7.16 -7.30 9.73
C GLN A 40 5.73 -7.24 9.19
N PRO A 41 4.98 -8.35 9.22
CA PRO A 41 3.66 -8.43 8.59
C PRO A 41 2.66 -7.43 9.19
N THR A 42 2.70 -7.18 10.50
CA THR A 42 1.76 -6.28 11.18
C THR A 42 1.89 -4.83 10.73
N ILE A 43 3.13 -4.33 10.64
CA ILE A 43 3.40 -2.93 10.24
C ILE A 43 3.11 -2.76 8.75
N SER A 44 3.54 -3.71 7.91
CA SER A 44 3.24 -3.67 6.48
C SER A 44 1.74 -3.75 6.19
N CYS A 45 0.97 -4.53 6.97
CA CYS A 45 -0.48 -4.58 6.85
C CYS A 45 -1.12 -3.23 7.21
N ALA A 46 -0.65 -2.56 8.28
CA ALA A 46 -1.10 -1.22 8.62
C ALA A 46 -0.80 -0.21 7.51
N ILE A 47 0.38 -0.28 6.89
CA ILE A 47 0.74 0.57 5.74
C ILE A 47 -0.20 0.35 4.56
N PHE A 48 -0.48 -0.91 4.19
CA PHE A 48 -1.43 -1.22 3.13
C PHE A 48 -2.83 -0.70 3.47
N GLY A 49 -3.30 -0.89 4.70
CA GLY A 49 -4.61 -0.40 5.14
C GLY A 49 -4.72 1.13 5.06
N ILE A 50 -3.71 1.85 5.55
CA ILE A 50 -3.65 3.31 5.49
C ILE A 50 -3.66 3.79 4.04
N ASN A 51 -2.85 3.20 3.16
CA ASN A 51 -2.79 3.59 1.76
C ASN A 51 -4.12 3.30 1.04
N ILE A 52 -4.72 2.12 1.25
CA ILE A 52 -6.03 1.79 0.66
C ILE A 52 -7.10 2.77 1.14
N PHE A 53 -7.17 3.03 2.44
CA PHE A 53 -8.16 3.95 3.00
C PHE A 53 -7.97 5.37 2.48
N SER A 54 -6.71 5.83 2.43
CA SER A 54 -6.35 7.13 1.89
C SER A 54 -6.75 7.27 0.42
N THR A 55 -6.35 6.32 -0.42
CA THR A 55 -6.63 6.34 -1.86
C THR A 55 -8.12 6.17 -2.18
N ALA A 56 -8.85 5.35 -1.41
CA ALA A 56 -10.26 5.07 -1.66
C ALA A 56 -11.20 6.18 -1.16
N PHE A 57 -10.90 6.82 -0.03
CA PHE A 57 -11.82 7.74 0.67
C PHE A 57 -11.29 9.17 0.85
N LEU A 58 -9.97 9.35 0.93
CA LEU A 58 -9.35 10.64 1.30
C LEU A 58 -8.60 11.31 0.14
N SER A 59 -8.76 10.86 -1.11
CA SER A 59 -8.06 11.43 -2.25
C SER A 59 -8.99 12.25 -3.17
N PRO A 60 -9.13 13.57 -2.94
CA PRO A 60 -9.91 14.47 -3.79
C PRO A 60 -9.45 14.47 -5.25
N VAL A 61 -8.13 14.31 -5.47
CA VAL A 61 -7.53 14.25 -6.82
C VAL A 61 -8.04 13.03 -7.59
N LEU A 62 -8.17 11.89 -6.93
CA LEU A 62 -8.70 10.68 -7.56
C LEU A 62 -10.19 10.82 -7.89
N THR A 63 -10.95 11.47 -7.01
CA THR A 63 -12.37 11.77 -7.22
C THR A 63 -12.56 12.73 -8.40
N SER A 64 -11.73 13.77 -8.52
CA SER A 64 -11.81 14.70 -9.65
C SER A 64 -11.41 14.03 -10.97
N ILE A 65 -10.36 13.19 -10.96
CA ILE A 65 -9.96 12.41 -12.13
C ILE A 65 -11.06 11.40 -12.51
N ALA A 66 -11.73 10.77 -11.55
CA ALA A 66 -12.82 9.83 -11.81
C ALA A 66 -14.06 10.49 -12.42
N ALA A 67 -14.33 11.75 -12.05
CA ALA A 67 -15.42 12.53 -12.63
C ALA A 67 -15.17 12.86 -14.12
N ASP A 68 -13.90 13.09 -14.49
CA ASP A 68 -13.51 13.55 -15.83
C ASP A 68 -13.15 12.40 -16.79
N SER A 69 -12.43 11.40 -16.28
CA SER A 69 -11.89 10.27 -17.07
C SER A 69 -12.60 8.93 -16.80
N GLY A 70 -13.64 8.95 -15.96
CA GLY A 70 -14.42 7.78 -15.58
C GLY A 70 -13.82 7.00 -14.40
N ILE A 71 -14.64 6.13 -13.80
CA ILE A 71 -14.30 5.41 -12.55
C ILE A 71 -13.16 4.38 -12.71
N GLY A 72 -12.76 4.07 -13.95
CA GLY A 72 -11.72 3.08 -14.25
C GLY A 72 -10.35 3.47 -13.70
N THR A 73 -9.99 4.76 -13.78
CA THR A 73 -8.73 5.28 -13.22
C THR A 73 -8.73 5.18 -11.71
N TYR A 74 -9.79 5.63 -11.03
CA TYR A 74 -9.98 5.44 -9.59
C TYR A 74 -9.80 3.97 -9.17
N LEU A 75 -10.50 3.06 -9.85
CA LEU A 75 -10.43 1.63 -9.55
C LEU A 75 -9.03 1.06 -9.78
N PHE A 76 -8.26 1.56 -10.75
CA PHE A 76 -6.89 1.10 -10.99
C PHE A 76 -5.98 1.38 -9.78
N PHE A 77 -6.02 2.61 -9.25
CA PHE A 77 -5.20 3.02 -8.10
C PHE A 77 -5.61 2.25 -6.82
N VAL A 78 -6.90 2.09 -6.55
CA VAL A 78 -7.35 1.32 -5.38
C VAL A 78 -6.98 -0.16 -5.53
N LYS A 79 -7.22 -0.76 -6.71
CA LYS A 79 -6.86 -2.15 -6.99
C LYS A 79 -5.36 -2.40 -6.87
N TYR A 80 -4.52 -1.44 -7.26
CA TYR A 80 -3.07 -1.55 -7.13
C TYR A 80 -2.65 -1.89 -5.69
N HIS A 81 -3.16 -1.14 -4.71
CA HIS A 81 -2.84 -1.37 -3.29
C HIS A 81 -3.39 -2.71 -2.78
N VAL A 82 -4.63 -3.06 -3.16
CA VAL A 82 -5.29 -4.30 -2.75
C VAL A 82 -4.58 -5.53 -3.33
N VAL A 83 -4.22 -5.49 -4.62
CA VAL A 83 -3.50 -6.59 -5.29
C VAL A 83 -2.11 -6.77 -4.68
N LEU A 84 -1.38 -5.69 -4.41
CA LEU A 84 -0.07 -5.78 -3.74
C LEU A 84 -0.19 -6.39 -2.35
N MET A 85 -1.20 -6.01 -1.57
CA MET A 85 -1.47 -6.62 -0.26
C MET A 85 -1.72 -8.13 -0.39
N PHE A 86 -2.49 -8.55 -1.40
CA PHE A 86 -2.78 -9.96 -1.64
C PHE A 86 -1.53 -10.74 -2.04
N ILE A 87 -0.69 -10.18 -2.92
CA ILE A 87 0.61 -10.76 -3.29
C ILE A 87 1.50 -10.87 -2.05
N ALA A 88 1.54 -9.84 -1.20
CA ALA A 88 2.32 -9.85 0.04
C ALA A 88 1.89 -11.00 0.97
N PHE A 89 0.59 -11.23 1.08
CA PHE A 89 0.02 -12.31 1.88
C PHE A 89 0.37 -13.70 1.32
N ILE A 90 0.26 -13.90 -0.01
CA ILE A 90 0.68 -15.15 -0.67
C ILE A 90 2.17 -15.42 -0.42
N LEU A 91 3.03 -14.42 -0.63
CA LEU A 91 4.46 -14.55 -0.38
C LEU A 91 4.74 -14.91 1.07
N TYR A 92 4.06 -14.27 2.02
CA TYR A 92 4.18 -14.59 3.44
C TYR A 92 3.85 -16.05 3.74
N LEU A 93 2.76 -16.59 3.19
CA LEU A 93 2.38 -17.99 3.38
C LEU A 93 3.42 -18.96 2.80
N ILE A 94 3.94 -18.67 1.60
CA ILE A 94 4.97 -19.49 0.94
C ILE A 94 6.26 -19.50 1.77
N PHE A 95 6.75 -18.33 2.18
CA PHE A 95 8.00 -18.23 2.97
C PHE A 95 7.85 -18.81 4.37
N ARG A 96 6.68 -18.68 5.01
CA ARG A 96 6.39 -19.31 6.30
C ARG A 96 6.43 -20.83 6.21
N LYS A 97 5.86 -21.42 5.14
CA LYS A 97 5.89 -22.88 4.92
C LYS A 97 7.31 -23.40 4.75
N LYS A 98 8.19 -22.65 4.07
CA LYS A 98 9.58 -23.02 3.84
C LYS A 98 10.41 -23.07 5.14
N ASN A 99 10.18 -22.16 6.08
CA ASN A 99 10.88 -22.14 7.37
C ASN A 99 10.32 -23.13 8.41
N SER A 100 9.13 -23.68 8.20
CA SER A 100 8.54 -24.69 9.10
C SER A 100 8.80 -26.12 8.67
N ALA A 101 9.33 -26.33 7.46
CA ALA A 101 9.64 -27.63 6.87
C ALA A 101 11.16 -27.93 6.86
N ALA A 102 11.96 -27.04 7.43
CA ALA A 102 13.40 -27.18 7.67
C ALA A 102 13.62 -27.25 9.19
#